data_AF-A0A5C7PFW2-F1
#
_entry.id   AF-A0A5C7PFW2-F1
#
_cell.length_a   1.000
_cell.length_b   1.000
_cell.length_c   1.000
_cell.angle_alpha   90.00
_cell.angle_beta   90.00
_cell.angle_gamma   90.00
#
_symmetry.space_group_name_H-M   'P 1'
#
loop_
_entity.id
_entity.type
_entity.pdbx_description
1 polymer ?
#
loop_
_entity_poly.entity_id
_entity_poly.type
_entity_poly.pdbx_seq_one_letter_code
_entity_poly.pdbx_strand_id
1 'polypeptide(L)'
;MSSMEEADKAAAAVSKEPRVSLADIEAQIASEYRFTAADAVHGLTPPPPIVEPLKILSICILVMKNGFTVIGKSAPASPANYNRELGFKFARDDAIRQLWPLMGFNLRQHLYEGSLLLDEPLPADPTRVDDVGRDLHTDSFLVTRSLVFNGQRVTHGVHVPDDGIMTDMDAKAAGLPLLDQWERELRAGSLKT
;
A
#
# COMPACT_ATOMS: atom_id res chain seq x y z
N MET A 1 30.40 13.99 2.39
CA MET A 1 28.97 13.70 2.56
C MET A 1 28.26 14.19 1.31
N SER A 2 27.21 13.49 0.87
CA SER A 2 26.37 14.00 -0.22
C SER A 2 25.52 15.17 0.29
N SER A 3 25.06 16.06 -0.61
CA SER A 3 24.22 17.20 -0.22
C SER A 3 22.93 16.76 0.48
N MET A 4 22.42 15.55 0.18
CA MET A 4 21.24 14.99 0.84
C MET A 4 21.53 14.49 2.26
N GLU A 5 22.69 13.90 2.51
CA GLU A 5 23.12 13.50 3.86
C GLU A 5 23.24 14.72 4.78
N GLU A 6 23.77 15.83 4.26
CA GLU A 6 23.89 17.07 5.01
C GLU A 6 22.52 17.67 5.35
N ALA A 7 21.60 17.67 4.37
CA ALA A 7 20.23 18.11 4.59
C ALA A 7 19.48 17.23 5.60
N ASP A 8 19.62 15.91 5.51
CA ASP A 8 19.01 14.96 6.47
C ASP A 8 19.57 15.16 7.88
N LYS A 9 20.89 15.34 8.01
CA LYS A 9 21.55 15.62 9.29
C LYS A 9 21.07 16.93 9.91
N ALA A 10 20.93 17.98 9.11
CA ALA A 10 20.41 19.27 9.56
C ALA A 10 18.95 19.15 10.05
N ALA A 11 18.10 18.42 9.32
CA ALA A 11 16.73 18.15 9.73
C ALA A 11 16.67 17.33 11.04
N ALA A 12 17.54 16.32 11.17
CA ALA A 12 17.64 15.49 12.38
C ALA A 12 17.95 16.32 13.64
N ALA A 13 18.85 17.30 13.51
CA ALA A 13 19.29 18.13 14.63
C ALA A 13 18.18 19.00 15.27
N VAL A 14 17.07 19.23 14.56
CA VAL A 14 15.96 20.08 15.03
C VAL A 14 14.63 19.35 15.21
N SER A 15 14.57 18.05 14.87
CA SER A 15 13.33 17.28 14.89
C SER A 15 12.90 16.90 16.32
N LYS A 16 11.61 17.07 16.62
CA LYS A 16 10.99 16.73 17.94
C LYS A 16 9.97 15.60 17.86
N GLU A 17 9.54 15.27 16.66
CA GLU A 17 8.50 14.29 16.33
C GLU A 17 9.06 13.27 15.33
N PRO A 18 8.40 12.11 15.13
CA PRO A 18 8.81 11.13 14.12
C PRO A 18 8.96 11.78 12.73
N ARG A 19 10.00 11.38 12.00
CA ARG A 19 10.31 11.88 10.66
C ARG A 19 10.75 10.73 9.77
N VAL A 20 10.71 10.96 8.47
CA VAL A 20 11.37 10.11 7.48
C VAL A 20 12.80 10.61 7.27
N SER A 21 13.78 9.73 7.43
CA SER A 21 15.19 9.99 7.13
C SER A 21 15.63 9.44 5.79
N LEU A 22 16.79 9.88 5.31
CA LEU A 22 17.43 9.29 4.12
C LEU A 22 17.61 7.77 4.30
N ALA A 23 18.07 7.35 5.47
CA ALA A 23 18.31 5.95 5.79
C ALA A 23 17.01 5.13 5.77
N ASP A 24 15.90 5.70 6.23
CA ASP A 24 14.58 5.03 6.16
C ASP A 24 14.17 4.80 4.71
N ILE A 25 14.36 5.78 3.84
CA ILE A 25 14.04 5.66 2.40
C ILE A 25 14.92 4.59 1.76
N GLU A 26 16.24 4.65 1.99
CA GLU A 26 17.18 3.69 1.41
C GLU A 26 16.94 2.27 1.90
N ALA A 27 16.56 2.11 3.17
CA ALA A 27 16.19 0.80 3.73
C ALA A 27 14.92 0.20 3.11
N GLN A 28 14.07 1.00 2.47
CA GLN A 28 12.86 0.53 1.77
C GLN A 28 13.09 0.21 0.29
N ILE A 29 14.26 0.52 -0.28
CA ILE A 29 14.58 0.17 -1.67
C ILE A 29 14.86 -1.33 -1.75
N ALA A 30 14.11 -2.04 -2.59
CA ALA A 30 14.32 -3.46 -2.88
C ALA A 30 15.27 -3.67 -4.06
N SER A 31 15.17 -2.84 -5.11
CA SER A 31 16.08 -2.91 -6.26
C SER A 31 16.20 -1.56 -6.97
N GLU A 32 17.32 -1.38 -7.68
CA GLU A 32 17.66 -0.16 -8.42
C GLU A 32 18.07 -0.52 -9.85
N TYR A 33 17.46 0.13 -10.83
CA TYR A 33 17.79 -0.03 -12.26
C TYR A 33 18.21 1.32 -12.84
N ARG A 34 19.39 1.36 -13.47
CA ARG A 34 19.96 2.57 -14.06
C ARG A 34 20.32 2.34 -15.52
N PHE A 35 19.83 3.22 -16.38
CA PHE A 35 20.05 3.16 -17.83
C PHE A 35 19.80 4.53 -18.46
N THR A 36 20.27 4.72 -19.69
CA THR A 36 19.88 5.89 -20.50
C THR A 36 18.60 5.61 -21.26
N ALA A 37 17.85 6.65 -21.65
CA ALA A 37 16.68 6.45 -22.49
C ALA A 37 17.02 5.77 -23.83
N ALA A 38 18.24 5.97 -24.35
CA ALA A 38 18.74 5.25 -25.51
C ALA A 38 18.84 3.73 -25.25
N ASP A 39 19.34 3.30 -24.09
CA ASP A 39 19.42 1.89 -23.72
C ASP A 39 18.02 1.25 -23.65
N ALA A 40 17.05 1.95 -23.07
CA ALA A 40 15.67 1.46 -22.98
C ALA A 40 15.02 1.30 -24.36
N VAL A 41 15.19 2.30 -25.23
CA VAL A 41 14.67 2.27 -26.60
C VAL A 41 15.33 1.18 -27.44
N HIS A 42 16.62 0.93 -27.23
CA HIS A 42 17.35 -0.15 -27.91
C HIS A 42 16.78 -1.54 -27.60
N GLY A 43 16.17 -1.73 -26.43
CA GLY A 43 15.54 -2.99 -26.03
C GLY A 43 14.18 -3.28 -26.68
N LEU A 44 13.59 -2.34 -27.43
CA LEU A 44 12.30 -2.53 -28.11
C LEU A 44 12.47 -3.38 -29.38
N THR A 45 11.40 -4.08 -29.78
CA THR A 45 11.42 -4.94 -30.98
C THR A 45 10.24 -4.61 -31.93
N PRO A 46 10.50 -4.05 -33.13
CA PRO A 46 11.80 -3.57 -33.61
C PRO A 46 12.25 -2.30 -32.86
N PRO A 47 13.57 -2.05 -32.73
CA PRO A 47 14.04 -0.83 -32.09
C PRO A 47 13.81 0.37 -33.01
N PRO A 48 13.19 1.47 -32.53
CA PRO A 48 13.09 2.68 -33.32
C PRO A 48 14.45 3.41 -33.39
N PRO A 49 14.61 4.39 -34.31
CA PRO A 49 15.84 5.16 -34.41
C PRO A 49 16.18 5.91 -33.11
N ILE A 50 17.40 5.74 -32.62
CA ILE A 50 17.89 6.43 -31.42
C ILE A 50 18.34 7.84 -31.80
N VAL A 51 17.74 8.86 -31.19
CA VAL A 51 18.13 10.27 -31.36
C VAL A 51 19.07 10.73 -30.24
N GLU A 52 19.95 11.69 -30.55
CA GLU A 52 21.04 12.13 -29.66
C GLU A 52 20.58 12.54 -28.23
N PRO A 53 19.45 13.24 -28.03
CA PRO A 53 18.97 13.57 -26.68
C PRO A 53 18.71 12.36 -25.78
N LEU A 54 18.40 11.18 -26.33
CA LEU A 54 18.14 9.98 -25.54
C LEU A 54 19.41 9.40 -24.90
N LYS A 55 20.58 9.70 -25.48
CA LYS A 55 21.88 9.20 -24.98
C LYS A 55 22.35 9.91 -23.71
N ILE A 56 21.81 11.09 -23.43
CA ILE A 56 22.19 11.92 -22.27
C ILE A 56 21.11 11.96 -21.18
N LEU A 57 19.93 11.39 -21.46
CA LEU A 57 18.85 11.24 -20.49
C LEU A 57 19.10 10.00 -19.63
N SER A 58 19.63 10.20 -18.43
CA SER A 58 19.81 9.16 -17.41
C SER A 58 18.50 8.93 -16.65
N ILE A 59 18.14 7.65 -16.49
CA ILE A 59 16.95 7.19 -15.78
C ILE A 59 17.41 6.31 -14.61
N CYS A 60 16.77 6.49 -13.46
CA CYS A 60 16.91 5.62 -12.29
C CYS A 60 15.51 5.16 -11.87
N ILE A 61 15.29 3.84 -11.84
CA ILE A 61 14.05 3.25 -11.32
C ILE A 61 14.38 2.59 -9.98
N LEU A 62 13.68 3.01 -8.94
CA LEU A 62 13.73 2.36 -7.63
C LEU A 62 12.43 1.57 -7.44
N VAL A 63 12.57 0.29 -7.16
CA VAL A 63 11.47 -0.57 -6.72
C VAL A 63 11.53 -0.66 -5.20
N MET A 64 10.45 -0.29 -4.53
CA MET A 64 10.32 -0.31 -3.08
C MET A 64 9.88 -1.70 -2.60
N LYS A 65 10.17 -2.04 -1.34
CA LYS A 65 9.79 -3.34 -0.73
C LYS A 65 8.28 -3.62 -0.74
N ASN A 66 7.45 -2.58 -0.75
CA ASN A 66 6.00 -2.69 -0.85
C ASN A 66 5.48 -2.82 -2.31
N GLY A 67 6.37 -2.93 -3.29
CA GLY A 67 6.03 -3.03 -4.71
C GLY A 67 5.81 -1.69 -5.42
N PHE A 68 5.85 -0.55 -4.71
CA PHE A 68 5.77 0.77 -5.35
C PHE A 68 7.04 1.05 -6.17
N THR A 69 6.89 1.72 -7.31
CA THR A 69 8.02 2.08 -8.17
C THR A 69 8.09 3.59 -8.37
N VAL A 70 9.28 4.17 -8.22
CA VAL A 70 9.55 5.58 -8.52
C VAL A 70 10.60 5.70 -9.61
N ILE A 71 10.45 6.70 -10.47
CA ILE A 71 11.37 6.99 -11.57
C ILE A 71 11.99 8.37 -11.34
N GLY A 72 13.31 8.40 -11.19
CA GLY A 72 14.09 9.63 -11.21
C GLY A 72 14.80 9.83 -12.55
N LYS A 73 15.04 11.09 -12.89
CA LYS A 73 15.58 11.49 -14.20
C LYS A 73 16.65 12.56 -14.09
N SER A 74 17.61 12.53 -15.00
CA SER A 74 18.59 13.59 -15.21
C SER A 74 18.82 13.80 -16.70
N ALA A 75 18.62 15.04 -17.16
CA ALA A 75 18.80 15.44 -18.55
C ALA A 75 19.59 16.74 -18.58
N PRO A 76 20.91 16.70 -18.85
CA PRO A 76 21.69 17.93 -18.99
C PRO A 76 21.28 18.66 -20.28
N ALA A 77 21.36 20.00 -20.25
CA ALA A 77 20.99 20.84 -21.39
C ALA A 77 21.89 20.65 -22.62
N SER A 78 23.12 20.13 -22.44
CA SER A 78 24.09 19.93 -23.51
C SER A 78 24.80 18.58 -23.38
N PRO A 79 24.93 17.80 -24.46
CA PRO A 79 25.72 16.57 -24.48
C PRO A 79 27.19 16.77 -24.08
N ALA A 80 27.76 17.94 -24.36
CA ALA A 80 29.15 18.25 -23.99
C ALA A 80 29.38 18.23 -22.46
N ASN A 81 28.31 18.43 -21.68
CA ASN A 81 28.35 18.43 -20.22
C ASN A 81 27.87 17.09 -19.63
N TYR A 82 27.57 16.09 -20.46
CA TYR A 82 27.09 14.81 -19.97
C TYR A 82 28.24 14.01 -19.35
N ASN A 83 28.04 13.63 -18.09
CA ASN A 83 28.85 12.63 -17.40
C ASN A 83 27.90 11.53 -16.92
N ARG A 84 28.15 10.30 -17.35
CA ARG A 84 27.26 9.16 -17.09
C ARG A 84 27.06 8.88 -15.60
N GLU A 85 28.14 8.95 -14.82
CA GLU A 85 28.09 8.68 -13.38
C GLU A 85 27.31 9.78 -12.65
N LEU A 86 27.55 11.06 -12.98
CA LEU A 86 26.81 12.18 -12.42
C LEU A 86 25.34 12.16 -12.86
N GLY A 87 25.05 11.82 -14.11
CA GLY A 87 23.68 11.68 -14.62
C GLY A 87 22.89 10.64 -13.82
N PHE A 88 23.49 9.48 -13.54
CA PHE A 88 22.85 8.46 -12.70
C PHE A 88 22.73 8.86 -11.24
N LYS A 89 23.73 9.53 -10.69
CA LYS A 89 23.66 10.07 -9.33
C LYS A 89 22.48 11.04 -9.21
N PHE A 90 22.36 12.00 -10.13
CA PHE A 90 21.27 12.96 -10.11
C PHE A 90 19.90 12.33 -10.38
N ALA A 91 19.83 11.31 -11.24
CA ALA A 91 18.59 10.56 -11.44
C ALA A 91 18.18 9.79 -10.17
N ARG A 92 19.12 9.20 -9.43
CA ARG A 92 18.83 8.56 -8.14
C ARG A 92 18.40 9.60 -7.09
N ASP A 93 19.10 10.72 -6.99
CA ASP A 93 18.77 11.80 -6.07
C ASP A 93 17.36 12.36 -6.35
N ASP A 94 16.97 12.50 -7.62
CA ASP A 94 15.62 12.87 -8.04
C ASP A 94 14.57 11.85 -7.58
N ALA A 95 14.83 10.55 -7.74
CA ALA A 95 13.93 9.50 -7.27
C ALA A 95 13.74 9.53 -5.73
N ILE A 96 14.83 9.70 -4.97
CA ILE A 96 14.76 9.78 -3.51
C ILE A 96 14.02 11.05 -3.05
N ARG A 97 14.25 12.18 -3.70
CA ARG A 97 13.51 13.42 -3.42
C ARG A 97 12.01 13.26 -3.65
N GLN A 98 11.59 12.48 -4.63
CA GLN A 98 10.19 12.15 -4.87
C GLN A 98 9.62 11.21 -3.79
N LEU A 99 10.40 10.25 -3.29
CA LEU A 99 9.96 9.34 -2.23
C LEU A 99 9.74 10.04 -0.88
N TRP A 100 10.54 11.07 -0.58
CA TRP A 100 10.46 11.76 0.71
C TRP A 100 9.06 12.26 1.08
N PRO A 101 8.34 13.04 0.24
CA PRO A 101 6.98 13.46 0.55
C PRO A 101 5.99 12.28 0.59
N LEU A 102 6.18 11.22 -0.21
CA LEU A 102 5.30 10.05 -0.21
C LEU A 102 5.43 9.26 1.11
N MET A 103 6.64 9.03 1.57
CA MET A 103 6.89 8.38 2.86
C MET A 103 6.50 9.30 4.02
N GLY A 104 6.66 10.62 3.89
CA GLY A 104 6.16 11.58 4.86
C GLY A 104 4.64 11.53 5.00
N PHE A 105 3.91 11.41 3.88
CA PHE A 105 2.47 11.20 3.88
C PHE A 105 2.09 9.88 4.56
N ASN A 106 2.76 8.77 4.20
CA ASN A 106 2.50 7.46 4.82
C ASN A 106 2.76 7.47 6.35
N LEU A 107 3.85 8.11 6.80
CA LEU A 107 4.11 8.31 8.23
C LEU A 107 2.99 9.11 8.90
N ARG A 108 2.55 10.22 8.28
CA ARG A 108 1.46 11.03 8.82
C ARG A 108 0.15 10.24 8.90
N GLN A 109 -0.14 9.41 7.90
CA GLN A 109 -1.31 8.54 7.89
C GLN A 109 -1.27 7.55 9.05
N HIS A 110 -0.13 6.89 9.29
CA HIS A 110 0.02 5.98 10.43
C HIS A 110 -0.10 6.67 11.78
N LEU A 111 0.41 7.91 11.91
CA LEU A 111 0.24 8.70 13.13
C LEU A 111 -1.25 9.08 13.34
N TYR A 112 -1.98 9.40 12.27
CA TYR A 112 -3.39 9.71 12.34
C TYR A 112 -4.24 8.47 12.70
N GLU A 113 -3.99 7.33 12.06
CA GLU A 113 -4.63 6.06 12.39
C GLU A 113 -4.33 5.62 13.83
N GLY A 114 -3.07 5.78 14.26
CA GLY A 114 -2.67 5.53 15.65
C GLY A 114 -3.39 6.44 16.65
N SER A 115 -3.67 7.70 16.29
CA SER A 115 -4.46 8.61 17.13
C SER A 115 -5.95 8.24 17.17
N LEU A 116 -6.52 7.78 16.05
CA LEU A 116 -7.91 7.32 15.98
C LEU A 116 -8.14 6.09 16.88
N LEU A 117 -7.16 5.18 16.97
CA LEU A 117 -7.23 4.01 17.85
C LEU A 117 -7.19 4.37 19.35
N LEU A 118 -6.76 5.58 19.71
CA LEU A 118 -6.73 6.06 21.11
C LEU A 118 -7.99 6.86 21.48
N ASP A 119 -8.67 7.44 20.50
CA ASP A 119 -9.87 8.27 20.71
C ASP A 119 -11.19 7.53 20.46
N GLU A 120 -11.18 6.39 19.76
CA GLU A 120 -12.33 5.49 19.79
C GLU A 120 -12.39 4.78 21.14
N PRO A 121 -13.48 4.92 21.94
CA PRO A 121 -13.76 3.91 22.95
C PRO A 121 -13.78 2.58 22.22
N LEU A 122 -13.01 1.58 22.71
CA LEU A 122 -13.13 0.19 22.28
C LEU A 122 -14.61 -0.05 21.96
N PRO A 123 -14.98 -0.41 20.71
CA PRO A 123 -16.39 -0.63 20.41
C PRO A 123 -16.91 -1.55 21.50
N ALA A 124 -18.08 -1.22 22.07
CA ALA A 124 -18.72 -2.06 23.09
C ALA A 124 -18.97 -3.50 22.61
N ASP A 125 -18.62 -3.80 21.36
CA ASP A 125 -18.70 -5.07 20.68
C ASP A 125 -17.29 -5.55 20.29
N PRO A 126 -16.69 -6.47 21.06
CA PRO A 126 -15.44 -7.09 20.68
C PRO A 126 -15.69 -8.04 19.51
N THR A 127 -15.09 -7.67 18.38
CA THR A 127 -15.00 -8.33 17.07
C THR A 127 -16.21 -8.19 16.16
N ARG A 128 -16.09 -7.28 15.20
CA ARG A 128 -16.79 -7.38 13.93
C ARG A 128 -15.74 -7.49 12.83
N VAL A 129 -15.60 -8.69 12.28
CA VAL A 129 -14.85 -8.93 11.04
C VAL A 129 -15.85 -9.52 10.07
N ASP A 130 -16.25 -8.73 9.08
CA ASP A 130 -17.10 -9.17 7.98
C ASP A 130 -16.14 -9.67 6.88
N ASP A 131 -15.91 -10.98 6.80
CA ASP A 131 -15.03 -11.61 5.81
C ASP A 131 -15.86 -12.21 4.67
N VAL A 132 -15.57 -11.82 3.43
CA VAL A 132 -16.18 -12.37 2.21
C VAL A 132 -15.16 -13.27 1.52
N GLY A 133 -15.42 -14.58 1.50
CA GLY A 133 -14.59 -15.58 0.84
C GLY A 133 -15.36 -16.31 -0.26
N ARG A 134 -14.68 -16.69 -1.35
CA ARG A 134 -15.26 -17.55 -2.40
C ARG A 134 -14.99 -19.01 -2.03
N ASP A 135 -16.03 -19.82 -1.89
CA ASP A 135 -15.87 -21.27 -1.73
C ASP A 135 -15.58 -21.89 -3.09
N LEU A 136 -14.36 -22.38 -3.26
CA LEU A 136 -13.88 -22.95 -4.52
C LEU A 136 -14.41 -24.37 -4.79
N HIS A 137 -15.06 -25.02 -3.82
CA HIS A 137 -15.69 -26.33 -4.00
C HIS A 137 -17.14 -26.24 -4.48
N THR A 138 -17.87 -25.20 -4.09
CA THR A 138 -19.30 -25.03 -4.41
C THR A 138 -19.58 -23.90 -5.39
N ASP A 139 -18.56 -23.14 -5.79
CA ASP A 139 -18.65 -21.98 -6.69
C ASP A 139 -19.70 -20.95 -6.19
N SER A 140 -19.69 -20.73 -4.87
CA SER A 140 -20.61 -19.81 -4.16
C SER A 140 -19.84 -18.86 -3.25
N PHE A 141 -20.40 -17.69 -2.96
CA PHE A 141 -19.81 -16.77 -1.99
C PHE A 141 -20.23 -17.17 -0.57
N LEU A 142 -19.26 -17.28 0.34
CA LEU A 142 -19.50 -17.45 1.76
C LEU A 142 -19.26 -16.12 2.45
N VAL A 143 -20.34 -15.53 2.97
CA VAL A 143 -20.24 -14.37 3.85
C VAL A 143 -20.15 -14.91 5.27
N THR A 144 -19.04 -14.65 5.95
CA THR A 144 -18.86 -15.04 7.35
C THR A 144 -18.80 -13.82 8.25
N ARG A 145 -19.55 -13.86 9.34
CA ARG A 145 -19.48 -12.89 10.42
C ARG A 145 -18.96 -13.59 11.67
N SER A 146 -17.91 -13.03 12.26
CA SER A 146 -17.32 -13.54 13.50
C SER A 146 -17.49 -12.54 14.63
N LEU A 147 -17.95 -13.03 15.79
CA LEU A 147 -18.08 -12.29 17.05
C LEU A 147 -17.26 -13.01 18.16
N VAL A 148 -16.78 -12.30 19.17
CA VAL A 148 -16.06 -12.86 20.32
C VAL A 148 -16.94 -12.69 21.53
N PHE A 149 -17.42 -13.83 22.04
CA PHE A 149 -18.29 -13.89 23.19
C PHE A 149 -17.57 -14.67 24.30
N ASN A 150 -17.45 -14.08 25.49
CA ASN A 150 -16.70 -14.65 26.63
C ASN A 150 -15.27 -15.13 26.28
N GLY A 151 -14.59 -14.43 25.37
CA GLY A 151 -13.22 -14.78 24.94
C GLY A 151 -13.14 -15.92 23.92
N GLN A 152 -14.26 -16.47 23.45
CA GLN A 152 -14.31 -17.45 22.37
C GLN A 152 -14.84 -16.80 21.08
N ARG A 153 -14.20 -17.10 19.95
CA ARG A 153 -14.64 -16.66 18.62
C ARG A 153 -15.75 -17.57 18.11
N VAL A 154 -16.92 -16.99 17.85
CA VAL A 154 -18.09 -17.65 17.26
C VAL A 154 -18.29 -17.09 15.85
N THR A 155 -18.31 -17.96 14.85
CA THR A 155 -18.46 -17.57 13.44
C THR A 155 -19.76 -18.12 12.89
N HIS A 156 -20.58 -17.26 12.28
CA HIS A 156 -21.76 -17.64 11.52
C HIS A 156 -21.52 -17.35 10.03
N GLY A 157 -21.82 -18.32 9.16
CA GLY A 157 -21.59 -18.22 7.72
C GLY A 157 -22.87 -18.49 6.93
N VAL A 158 -23.14 -17.66 5.93
CA VAL A 158 -24.27 -17.84 5.00
C VAL A 158 -23.72 -18.00 3.59
N HIS A 159 -24.15 -19.05 2.91
CA HIS A 159 -23.86 -19.25 1.49
C HIS A 159 -24.78 -18.39 0.65
N VAL A 160 -24.19 -17.63 -0.29
CA VAL A 160 -24.90 -16.75 -1.20
C VAL A 160 -24.67 -17.24 -2.64
N PRO A 161 -25.75 -17.43 -3.44
CA PRO A 161 -25.61 -17.79 -4.84
C PRO A 161 -25.02 -16.65 -5.68
N ASP A 162 -24.42 -17.02 -6.82
CA ASP A 162 -23.52 -16.19 -7.64
C ASP A 162 -24.22 -15.05 -8.41
N ASP A 163 -25.55 -14.94 -8.35
CA ASP A 163 -26.36 -14.01 -9.15
C ASP A 163 -26.54 -12.60 -8.54
N GLY A 164 -25.87 -12.31 -7.42
CA GLY A 164 -25.51 -10.95 -7.03
C GLY A 164 -26.67 -10.11 -6.48
N ILE A 165 -26.61 -9.89 -5.16
CA ILE A 165 -27.50 -9.07 -4.30
C ILE A 165 -28.61 -9.90 -3.64
N MET A 166 -28.32 -10.38 -2.44
CA MET A 166 -29.35 -10.85 -1.50
C MET A 166 -29.84 -9.64 -0.71
N THR A 167 -31.12 -9.28 -0.85
CA THR A 167 -31.73 -8.24 -0.02
C THR A 167 -32.16 -8.83 1.33
N ASP A 168 -32.34 -8.00 2.36
CA ASP A 168 -32.89 -8.45 3.65
C ASP A 168 -34.25 -9.17 3.52
N MET A 169 -34.98 -8.94 2.41
CA MET A 169 -36.21 -9.68 2.10
C MET A 169 -35.95 -11.13 1.67
N ASP A 170 -34.86 -11.39 0.95
CA ASP A 170 -34.51 -12.73 0.44
C ASP A 170 -33.99 -13.64 1.57
N ALA A 171 -33.24 -13.08 2.52
CA ALA A 171 -32.83 -13.77 3.76
C ALA A 171 -34.03 -14.28 4.57
N LYS A 172 -35.06 -13.44 4.68
CA LYS A 172 -36.29 -13.70 5.43
C LYS A 172 -37.18 -14.75 4.76
N ALA A 173 -37.18 -14.81 3.43
CA ALA A 173 -37.93 -15.81 2.65
C ALA A 173 -37.33 -17.22 2.76
N ALA A 174 -36.00 -17.33 2.97
CA ALA A 174 -35.30 -18.60 3.14
C ALA A 174 -35.36 -19.18 4.58
N GLY A 175 -36.06 -18.50 5.51
CA GLY A 175 -36.15 -18.93 6.91
C GLY A 175 -34.84 -18.82 7.69
N LEU A 176 -33.83 -18.13 7.14
CA LEU A 176 -32.57 -17.85 7.82
C LEU A 176 -32.79 -16.67 8.78
N PRO A 177 -32.42 -16.77 10.07
CA PRO A 177 -32.49 -15.63 10.96
C PRO A 177 -31.59 -14.53 10.39
N LEU A 178 -32.14 -13.33 10.20
CA LEU A 178 -31.35 -12.13 9.86
C LEU A 178 -30.19 -12.02 10.87
N LEU A 179 -29.00 -11.63 10.41
CA LEU A 179 -27.80 -11.52 11.27
C LEU A 179 -28.08 -10.74 12.56
N ASP A 180 -28.91 -9.70 12.47
CA ASP A 180 -29.39 -8.89 13.59
C ASP A 180 -30.29 -9.62 14.60
N GLN A 181 -30.99 -10.68 14.18
CA GLN A 181 -31.79 -11.53 15.05
C GLN A 181 -30.92 -12.55 15.79
N TRP A 182 -29.99 -13.19 15.09
CA TRP A 182 -29.03 -14.12 15.69
C TRP A 182 -28.17 -13.42 16.76
N GLU A 183 -27.70 -12.19 16.48
CA GLU A 183 -26.97 -11.36 17.45
C GLU A 183 -27.80 -11.02 18.68
N ARG A 184 -29.09 -10.71 18.50
CA ARG A 184 -30.01 -10.46 19.61
C ARG A 184 -30.23 -11.71 20.45
N GLU A 185 -30.37 -12.88 19.82
CA GLU A 185 -30.58 -14.16 20.52
C GLU A 185 -29.32 -14.63 21.26
N LEU A 186 -28.12 -14.39 20.69
CA LEU A 186 -26.82 -14.62 21.35
C LEU A 186 -26.67 -13.72 22.58
N ARG A 187 -26.94 -12.41 22.44
CA ARG A 187 -26.84 -11.43 23.53
C ARG A 187 -27.91 -11.64 24.61
N ALA A 188 -29.07 -12.18 24.25
CA ALA A 188 -30.13 -12.58 25.19
C ALA A 188 -29.88 -13.95 25.86
N GLY A 189 -28.78 -14.64 25.53
CA GLY A 189 -28.45 -15.96 26.07
C GLY A 189 -29.46 -17.06 25.71
N SER A 190 -30.25 -16.88 24.64
CA SER A 190 -31.38 -17.75 24.29
C SER A 190 -31.09 -18.79 23.21
N LEU A 191 -29.88 -18.80 22.62
CA LEU A 191 -29.52 -19.84 21.66
C LEU A 191 -29.31 -21.18 22.38
N LYS A 192 -30.28 -22.07 22.20
CA LYS A 192 -30.10 -23.49 22.48
C LYS A 192 -29.10 -24.04 21.47
N THR A 193 -28.00 -24.56 21.98
CA THR A 193 -27.01 -25.38 21.25
C THR A 193 -27.64 -26.49 20.44
#